data_AF-A0A0D2V7L9-F1
#
_entry.id   AF-A0A0D2V7L9-F1
#
_cell.length_a   1.000
_cell.length_b   1.000
_cell.length_c   1.000
_cell.angle_alpha   90.00
_cell.angle_beta   90.00
_cell.angle_gamma   90.00
#
_symmetry.space_group_name_H-M   'P 1'
#
loop_
_entity.id
_entity.type
_entity.pdbx_description
1 polymer ?
#
loop_
_entity_poly.entity_id
_entity_poly.type
_entity_poly.pdbx_seq_one_letter_code
_entity_poly.pdbx_strand_id
1 'polypeptide(L)'
;WAIVKDKVIAAKMVKFIEVSSIGVSREAQLRAAKVLGVIADDCRNPDVKGENFFEYGRRLMSERWGKLREVGMKSNGVFSLPNYPRDYCKFTGEYTDSNPAFAWLKSKEGLNCENLLRDESKIITRGGPSFGVDSTYTRVSMLSRDVEFELLLERLAAVKGTVNGS
;
A
#
# COMPACT_ATOMS: atom_id res chain seq x y z
N TRP A 1 -17.13 -2.07 -5.79
CA TRP A 1 -18.48 -1.67 -5.34
C TRP A 1 -18.52 -0.16 -5.23
N ALA A 2 -19.70 0.45 -5.16
CA ALA A 2 -19.86 1.89 -4.92
C ALA A 2 -21.11 2.12 -4.07
N ILE A 3 -21.04 3.05 -3.12
CA ILE A 3 -22.20 3.51 -2.33
C ILE A 3 -22.64 4.85 -2.93
N VAL A 4 -23.76 4.84 -3.66
CA VAL A 4 -24.22 6.00 -4.44
C VAL A 4 -25.52 6.52 -3.86
N LYS A 5 -25.53 7.77 -3.39
CA LYS A 5 -26.72 8.41 -2.81
C LYS A 5 -27.74 8.80 -3.89
N ASP A 6 -27.26 9.35 -5.00
CA ASP A 6 -28.10 9.81 -6.10
C ASP A 6 -28.54 8.62 -6.96
N LYS A 7 -29.86 8.41 -7.05
CA LYS A 7 -30.45 7.30 -7.80
C LYS A 7 -30.23 7.41 -9.32
N VAL A 8 -30.21 8.63 -9.87
CA VAL A 8 -29.97 8.88 -11.29
C VAL A 8 -28.53 8.53 -11.64
N ILE A 9 -27.57 8.89 -10.77
CA ILE A 9 -26.17 8.49 -10.93
C ILE A 9 -26.02 6.97 -10.82
N ALA A 10 -26.66 6.36 -9.81
CA ALA A 10 -26.61 4.91 -9.63
C ALA A 10 -27.13 4.16 -10.87
N ALA A 11 -28.25 4.62 -11.45
CA ALA A 11 -28.82 4.05 -12.67
C ALA A 11 -27.86 4.17 -13.87
N LYS A 12 -27.22 5.33 -14.05
CA LYS A 12 -26.20 5.53 -15.10
C LYS A 12 -25.01 4.58 -14.92
N MET A 13 -24.55 4.38 -13.69
CA MET A 13 -23.45 3.46 -13.38
C MET A 13 -23.82 2.00 -13.68
N VAL A 14 -25.04 1.58 -13.30
CA VAL A 14 -25.55 0.24 -13.62
C VAL A 14 -25.63 0.05 -15.13
N LYS A 15 -26.15 1.04 -15.86
CA LYS A 15 -26.24 0.95 -17.32
C LYS A 15 -24.87 0.85 -17.98
N PHE A 16 -23.89 1.58 -17.48
CA PHE A 16 -22.51 1.48 -17.95
C PHE A 16 -21.95 0.07 -17.77
N ILE A 17 -22.10 -0.53 -16.59
CA ILE A 17 -21.61 -1.89 -16.29
C ILE A 17 -22.30 -2.94 -17.17
N GLU A 18 -23.61 -2.80 -17.39
CA GLU A 18 -24.37 -3.69 -18.28
C GLU A 18 -23.81 -3.66 -19.71
N VAL A 19 -23.54 -2.47 -20.25
CA VAL A 19 -23.02 -2.32 -21.61
C VAL A 19 -21.55 -2.69 -21.72
N SER A 20 -20.73 -2.40 -20.70
CA SER A 20 -19.27 -2.62 -20.76
C SER A 20 -18.85 -4.07 -20.54
N SER A 21 -19.57 -4.79 -19.67
CA SER A 21 -19.14 -6.13 -19.21
C SER A 21 -20.29 -7.10 -18.94
N ILE A 22 -21.54 -6.71 -19.21
CA ILE A 22 -22.73 -7.54 -18.94
C ILE A 22 -22.79 -7.93 -17.45
N GLY A 23 -22.42 -7.00 -16.57
CA GLY A 23 -22.37 -7.24 -15.14
C GLY A 23 -21.01 -7.72 -14.62
N VAL A 24 -21.06 -8.48 -13.52
CA VAL A 24 -19.90 -9.00 -12.78
C VAL A 24 -20.12 -10.51 -12.55
N SER A 25 -19.05 -11.31 -12.66
CA SER A 25 -19.12 -12.78 -12.42
C SER A 25 -19.85 -13.12 -11.12
N ARG A 26 -20.77 -14.08 -11.22
CA ARG A 26 -21.55 -14.58 -10.08
C ARG A 26 -20.67 -15.33 -9.08
N GLU A 27 -19.70 -16.09 -9.58
CA GLU A 27 -18.72 -16.83 -8.79
C GLU A 27 -17.85 -15.87 -7.98
N ALA A 28 -17.40 -14.77 -8.60
CA ALA A 28 -16.65 -13.73 -7.90
C ALA A 28 -17.48 -13.08 -6.78
N GLN A 29 -18.76 -12.80 -7.04
CA GLN A 29 -19.68 -12.27 -6.03
C GLN A 29 -19.90 -13.25 -4.87
N LEU A 30 -20.14 -14.54 -5.17
CA LEU A 30 -20.33 -15.58 -4.14
C LEU A 30 -19.10 -15.76 -3.27
N ARG A 31 -17.91 -15.83 -3.88
CA ARG A 31 -16.64 -15.93 -3.15
C ARG A 31 -16.39 -14.70 -2.29
N ALA A 32 -16.61 -13.50 -2.83
CA ALA A 32 -16.44 -12.25 -2.09
C ALA A 32 -17.41 -12.18 -0.90
N ALA A 33 -18.68 -12.52 -1.09
CA ALA A 33 -19.67 -12.55 -0.02
C ALA A 33 -19.28 -13.53 1.10
N LYS A 34 -18.75 -14.72 0.75
CA LYS A 34 -18.29 -15.70 1.75
C LYS A 34 -17.10 -15.18 2.55
N VAL A 35 -16.09 -14.61 1.89
CA VAL A 35 -14.89 -14.05 2.56
C VAL A 35 -15.27 -12.87 3.46
N LEU A 36 -16.10 -11.93 2.96
CA LEU A 36 -16.56 -10.78 3.74
C LEU A 36 -17.43 -11.21 4.92
N GLY A 37 -18.23 -12.27 4.76
CA GLY A 37 -19.01 -12.86 5.85
C GLY A 37 -18.11 -13.32 6.99
N VAL A 38 -17.05 -14.08 6.70
CA VAL A 38 -16.06 -14.52 7.71
C VAL A 38 -15.41 -13.33 8.40
N ILE A 39 -14.92 -12.33 7.64
CA ILE A 39 -14.30 -11.13 8.21
C ILE A 39 -15.29 -10.39 9.14
N ALA A 40 -16.56 -10.29 8.75
CA ALA A 40 -17.59 -9.63 9.55
C ALA A 40 -18.01 -10.43 10.79
N ASP A 41 -17.96 -11.76 10.75
CA ASP A 41 -18.19 -12.63 11.91
C ASP A 41 -17.04 -12.51 12.92
N ASP A 42 -15.79 -12.52 12.44
CA ASP A 42 -14.58 -12.35 13.27
C ASP A 42 -14.60 -11.01 14.03
N CYS A 43 -15.09 -9.93 13.40
CA CYS A 43 -15.18 -8.62 14.05
C CYS A 43 -16.27 -8.53 15.13
N ARG A 44 -17.31 -9.37 15.05
CA ARG A 44 -18.45 -9.33 15.98
C ARG A 44 -18.25 -10.19 17.22
N ASN A 45 -17.37 -11.19 17.14
CA ASN A 45 -17.16 -12.17 18.20
C ASN A 45 -15.71 -12.08 18.74
N PRO A 46 -15.38 -11.04 19.54
CA PRO A 46 -14.04 -10.83 20.08
C PRO A 46 -13.58 -11.94 21.05
N ASP A 47 -14.51 -12.80 21.51
CA ASP A 47 -14.22 -13.93 22.39
C ASP A 47 -13.66 -15.17 21.65
N VAL A 48 -13.64 -15.16 20.32
CA VAL A 48 -12.98 -16.22 19.53
C VAL A 48 -11.48 -16.07 19.68
N LYS A 49 -10.81 -17.11 20.20
CA LYS A 49 -9.36 -17.13 20.41
C LYS A 49 -8.61 -16.91 19.08
N GLY A 50 -8.08 -15.71 18.87
CA GLY A 50 -7.25 -15.37 17.72
C GLY A 50 -7.20 -13.88 17.43
N GLU A 51 -6.24 -13.46 16.61
CA GLU A 51 -6.14 -12.11 16.07
C GLU A 51 -7.14 -11.97 14.91
N ASN A 52 -8.02 -10.97 14.93
CA ASN A 52 -8.96 -10.77 13.81
C ASN A 52 -8.25 -10.20 12.56
N PHE A 53 -8.95 -10.22 11.42
CA PHE A 53 -8.38 -9.77 10.14
C PHE A 53 -7.75 -8.35 10.19
N PHE A 54 -8.40 -7.41 10.89
CA PHE A 54 -7.93 -6.03 10.96
C PHE A 54 -6.77 -5.85 11.94
N GLU A 55 -6.78 -6.56 13.06
CA GLU A 55 -5.66 -6.61 13.99
C GLU A 55 -4.42 -7.21 13.32
N TYR A 56 -4.58 -8.34 12.63
CA TYR A 56 -3.52 -8.99 11.87
C TYR A 56 -2.93 -8.06 10.82
N GLY A 57 -3.79 -7.43 10.02
CA GLY A 57 -3.35 -6.47 9.01
C GLY A 57 -2.62 -5.27 9.63
N ARG A 58 -3.15 -4.73 10.73
CA ARG A 58 -2.54 -3.58 11.44
C ARG A 58 -1.18 -3.96 12.00
N ARG A 59 -1.04 -5.11 12.66
CA ARG A 59 0.23 -5.59 13.21
C ARG A 59 1.25 -5.83 12.12
N LEU A 60 0.89 -6.58 11.07
CA LEU A 60 1.77 -6.86 9.93
C LEU A 60 2.28 -5.56 9.28
N MET A 61 1.38 -4.60 9.03
CA MET A 61 1.78 -3.32 8.43
C MET A 61 2.67 -2.50 9.38
N SER A 62 2.39 -2.52 10.69
CA SER A 62 3.23 -1.83 11.68
C SER A 62 4.65 -2.40 11.72
N GLU A 63 4.78 -3.73 11.72
CA GLU A 63 6.08 -4.43 11.65
C GLU A 63 6.84 -4.08 10.37
N ARG A 64 6.17 -4.13 9.20
CA ARG A 64 6.80 -3.80 7.92
C ARG A 64 7.26 -2.35 7.86
N TRP A 65 6.46 -1.41 8.35
CA TRP A 65 6.87 0.00 8.37
C TRP A 65 7.98 0.29 9.38
N GLY A 66 8.01 -0.44 10.52
CA GLY A 66 9.13 -0.42 11.45
C GLY A 66 10.42 -0.85 10.77
N LYS A 67 10.43 -2.05 10.16
CA LYS A 67 11.59 -2.58 9.42
C LYS A 67 12.02 -1.68 8.25
N LEU A 68 11.07 -1.09 7.50
CA LEU A 68 11.41 -0.16 6.42
C LEU A 68 12.19 1.05 6.95
N ARG A 69 11.72 1.66 8.04
CA ARG A 69 12.38 2.82 8.64
C ARG A 69 13.73 2.46 9.28
N GLU A 70 13.81 1.34 9.97
CA GLU A 70 15.00 0.94 10.73
C GLU A 70 16.09 0.30 9.87
N VAL A 71 15.73 -0.43 8.81
CA VAL A 71 16.66 -1.20 7.98
C VAL A 71 16.75 -0.58 6.59
N GLY A 72 15.62 -0.43 5.91
CA GLY A 72 15.58 0.05 4.53
C GLY A 72 16.07 1.48 4.36
N MET A 73 15.90 2.34 5.38
CA MET A 73 16.28 3.77 5.34
C MET A 73 17.54 4.10 6.14
N LYS A 74 18.10 3.15 6.91
CA LYS A 74 19.18 3.38 7.89
C LYS A 74 20.45 3.99 7.31
N SER A 75 20.72 3.70 6.03
CA SER A 75 22.01 3.96 5.39
C SER A 75 21.98 5.05 4.34
N ASN A 76 20.78 5.49 3.91
CA ASN A 76 20.69 6.06 2.58
C ASN A 76 20.95 7.56 2.55
N GLY A 77 20.26 8.39 3.33
CA GLY A 77 20.27 9.85 3.11
C GLY A 77 19.81 10.30 1.70
N VAL A 78 19.72 9.37 0.74
CA VAL A 78 19.29 9.48 -0.64
C VAL A 78 17.78 9.52 -0.72
N PHE A 79 17.09 8.77 0.14
CA PHE A 79 15.63 8.73 0.19
C PHE A 79 15.07 9.30 1.48
N SER A 80 13.85 9.82 1.38
CA SER A 80 13.01 10.21 2.49
C SER A 80 11.61 9.60 2.35
N LEU A 81 10.92 9.46 3.48
CA LEU A 81 9.53 9.05 3.56
C LEU A 81 8.69 10.21 4.10
N PRO A 82 7.40 10.33 3.69
CA PRO A 82 6.46 11.22 4.34
C PRO A 82 6.35 10.91 5.82
N ASN A 83 6.22 11.97 6.63
CA ASN A 83 5.82 11.81 8.01
C ASN A 83 4.30 11.62 8.06
N TYR A 84 3.84 10.55 8.70
CA TYR A 84 2.42 10.32 8.93
C TYR A 84 2.10 10.57 10.39
N PRO A 85 1.20 11.52 10.71
CA PRO A 85 0.86 11.79 12.09
C PRO A 85 0.09 10.62 12.70
N ARG A 86 0.28 10.45 14.01
CA ARG A 86 -0.53 9.56 14.83
C ARG A 86 -1.90 10.18 15.05
N ASP A 87 -2.97 9.39 14.91
CA ASP A 87 -4.35 9.87 15.05
C ASP A 87 -5.23 8.84 15.76
N TYR A 88 -6.39 9.27 16.26
CA TYR A 88 -7.34 8.45 16.99
C TYR A 88 -8.21 7.61 16.04
N CYS A 89 -8.04 6.29 16.10
CA CYS A 89 -8.84 5.35 15.33
C CYS A 89 -10.13 5.01 16.08
N LYS A 90 -11.28 5.44 15.55
CA LYS A 90 -12.60 5.13 16.13
C LYS A 90 -12.96 3.63 16.09
N PHE A 91 -12.34 2.87 15.20
CA PHE A 91 -12.59 1.42 15.11
C PHE A 91 -11.91 0.67 16.25
N THR A 92 -10.64 0.98 16.55
CA THR A 92 -9.89 0.31 17.62
C THR A 92 -10.04 1.00 18.98
N GLY A 93 -10.46 2.27 19.00
CA GLY A 93 -10.58 3.08 20.21
C GLY A 93 -9.24 3.61 20.74
N GLU A 94 -8.19 3.63 19.90
CA GLU A 94 -6.81 3.93 20.29
C GLU A 94 -6.17 4.97 19.37
N TYR A 95 -5.10 5.63 19.83
CA TYR A 95 -4.22 6.41 18.95
C TYR A 95 -3.28 5.49 18.17
N THR A 96 -3.29 5.57 16.84
CA THR A 96 -2.59 4.65 15.94
C THR A 96 -1.77 5.40 14.90
N ASP A 97 -0.61 4.86 14.54
CA ASP A 97 0.18 5.36 13.41
C ASP A 97 -0.43 4.92 12.08
N SER A 98 -0.34 5.77 11.06
CA SER A 98 -0.74 5.39 9.71
C SER A 98 0.38 4.61 9.02
N ASN A 99 0.09 3.36 8.69
CA ASN A 99 1.02 2.45 8.01
C ASN A 99 0.45 2.08 6.63
N PRO A 100 0.58 2.94 5.60
CA PRO A 100 -0.09 2.77 4.32
C PRO A 100 0.41 1.56 3.50
N ALA A 101 -0.43 1.09 2.58
CA ALA A 101 -0.12 -0.02 1.67
C ALA A 101 1.07 0.22 0.73
N PHE A 102 1.51 1.47 0.59
CA PHE A 102 2.60 1.86 -0.26
C PHE A 102 3.56 2.79 0.47
N ALA A 103 4.85 2.54 0.32
CA ALA A 103 5.89 3.51 0.65
C ALA A 103 6.02 4.51 -0.49
N TRP A 104 5.89 5.78 -0.16
CA TRP A 104 6.09 6.89 -1.10
C TRP A 104 7.48 7.46 -0.86
N LEU A 105 8.44 7.02 -1.67
CA LEU A 105 9.84 7.42 -1.50
C LEU A 105 10.08 8.70 -2.30
N LYS A 106 10.82 9.63 -1.70
CA LYS A 106 11.39 10.79 -2.40
C LYS A 106 12.90 10.70 -2.39
N SER A 107 13.55 10.76 -3.55
CA SER A 107 15.01 10.87 -3.67
C SER A 107 15.49 12.32 -3.47
N LYS A 108 16.80 12.52 -3.31
CA LYS A 108 17.44 13.85 -3.40
C LYS A 108 17.11 14.51 -4.74
N GLU A 109 17.16 15.84 -4.75
CA GLU A 109 16.98 16.65 -5.95
C GLU A 109 17.97 16.24 -7.06
N GLY A 110 17.51 16.30 -8.31
CA GLY A 110 18.28 15.91 -9.49
C GLY A 110 18.34 14.40 -9.77
N LEU A 111 17.85 13.55 -8.87
CA LEU A 111 17.79 12.11 -9.08
C LEU A 111 16.41 11.66 -9.58
N ASN A 112 16.36 10.85 -10.63
CA ASN A 112 15.17 10.11 -11.00
C ASN A 112 15.05 8.87 -10.08
N CYS A 113 14.08 8.91 -9.17
CA CYS A 113 13.91 7.91 -8.11
C CYS A 113 13.61 6.51 -8.66
N GLU A 114 12.78 6.42 -9.71
CA GLU A 114 12.42 5.14 -10.33
C GLU A 114 13.63 4.50 -11.04
N ASN A 115 14.37 5.28 -11.84
CA ASN A 115 15.54 4.78 -12.55
C ASN A 115 16.63 4.37 -11.57
N LEU A 116 16.89 5.18 -10.53
CA LEU A 116 17.87 4.88 -9.50
C LEU A 116 17.62 3.50 -8.85
N LEU A 117 16.39 3.26 -8.39
CA LEU A 117 16.01 1.99 -7.76
C LEU A 117 16.07 0.80 -8.73
N ARG A 118 15.73 1.03 -10.00
CA ARG A 118 15.78 0.01 -11.06
C ARG A 118 17.23 -0.36 -11.40
N ASP A 119 18.09 0.63 -11.53
CA ASP A 119 19.43 0.45 -12.09
C ASP A 119 20.42 -0.06 -11.04
N GLU A 120 20.47 0.56 -9.86
CA GLU A 120 21.39 0.18 -8.77
C GLU A 120 20.93 -1.09 -8.04
N SER A 121 19.62 -1.32 -7.93
CA SER A 121 19.09 -2.31 -6.97
C SER A 121 18.06 -3.28 -7.55
N LYS A 122 17.73 -3.18 -8.85
CA LYS A 122 16.75 -4.04 -9.52
C LYS A 122 15.38 -4.04 -8.81
N ILE A 123 15.02 -2.91 -8.21
CA ILE A 123 13.70 -2.71 -7.59
C ILE A 123 12.80 -2.03 -8.62
N ILE A 124 11.72 -2.70 -9.00
CA ILE A 124 10.73 -2.14 -9.94
C ILE A 124 9.70 -1.37 -9.12
N THR A 125 9.49 -0.11 -9.50
CA THR A 125 8.58 0.81 -8.80
C THR A 125 7.66 1.51 -9.81
N ARG A 126 6.84 2.44 -9.34
CA ARG A 126 6.04 3.31 -10.22
C ARG A 126 6.38 4.77 -9.95
N GLY A 127 7.03 5.42 -10.89
CA GLY A 127 7.53 6.78 -10.75
C GLY A 127 6.44 7.83 -10.57
N GLY A 128 6.83 8.91 -9.91
CA GLY A 128 6.03 10.09 -9.61
C GLY A 128 5.22 10.66 -10.78
N PRO A 129 5.75 10.73 -12.02
CA PRO A 129 5.01 11.27 -13.16
C PRO A 129 3.71 10.50 -13.47
N SER A 130 3.63 9.21 -13.15
CA SER A 130 2.39 8.44 -13.26
C SER A 130 1.28 8.91 -12.30
N PHE A 131 1.64 9.71 -11.29
CA PHE A 131 0.76 10.25 -10.26
C PHE A 131 0.66 11.78 -10.32
N GLY A 132 1.21 12.41 -11.37
CA GLY A 132 1.17 13.87 -11.53
C GLY A 132 2.17 14.64 -10.67
N VAL A 133 3.25 14.02 -10.19
CA VAL A 133 4.36 14.69 -9.51
C VAL A 133 5.68 14.48 -10.27
N ASP A 134 6.74 15.15 -9.85
CA ASP A 134 8.05 15.04 -10.49
C ASP A 134 8.72 13.65 -10.30
N SER A 135 9.82 13.43 -11.03
CA SER A 135 10.57 12.16 -11.04
C SER A 135 11.39 11.89 -9.78
N THR A 136 11.42 12.81 -8.81
CA THR A 136 12.08 12.56 -7.51
C THR A 136 11.23 11.65 -6.62
N TYR A 137 9.99 11.35 -7.00
CA TYR A 137 9.11 10.45 -6.26
C TYR A 137 8.96 9.09 -6.93
N THR A 138 8.71 8.06 -6.13
CA THR A 138 8.23 6.76 -6.60
C THR A 138 7.42 6.02 -5.55
N ARG A 139 6.56 5.11 -6.00
CA ARG A 139 5.72 4.27 -5.14
C ARG A 139 6.22 2.83 -5.11
N VAL A 140 6.41 2.31 -3.89
CA VAL A 140 6.79 0.91 -3.63
C VAL A 140 5.69 0.19 -2.85
N SER A 141 5.37 -1.06 -3.23
CA SER A 141 4.35 -1.86 -2.55
C SER A 141 4.86 -2.39 -1.22
N MET A 142 4.05 -2.25 -0.16
CA MET A 142 4.28 -2.84 1.16
C MET A 142 3.46 -4.11 1.39
N LEU A 143 2.77 -4.61 0.36
CA LEU A 143 1.81 -5.73 0.43
C LEU A 143 2.28 -7.01 -0.26
N SER A 144 3.55 -7.09 -0.67
CA SER A 144 4.14 -8.28 -1.28
C SER A 144 4.27 -9.44 -0.28
N ARG A 145 4.70 -10.62 -0.73
CA ARG A 145 5.05 -11.71 0.18
C ARG A 145 6.25 -11.33 1.06
N ASP A 146 6.38 -11.97 2.22
CA ASP A 146 7.44 -11.63 3.18
C ASP A 146 8.84 -11.75 2.56
N VAL A 147 9.11 -12.81 1.79
CA VAL A 147 10.41 -12.99 1.10
C VAL A 147 10.72 -11.82 0.14
N GLU A 148 9.71 -11.31 -0.56
CA GLU A 148 9.86 -10.17 -1.47
C GLU A 148 10.05 -8.85 -0.71
N PHE A 149 9.39 -8.72 0.44
CA PHE A 149 9.52 -7.56 1.31
C PHE A 149 10.90 -7.51 1.97
N GLU A 150 11.42 -8.61 2.49
CA GLU A 150 12.77 -8.66 3.06
C GLU A 150 13.83 -8.36 1.99
N LEU A 151 13.70 -8.93 0.78
CA LEU A 151 14.58 -8.62 -0.34
C LEU A 151 14.52 -7.14 -0.75
N LEU A 152 13.33 -6.52 -0.68
CA LEU A 152 13.18 -5.08 -0.89
C LEU A 152 13.99 -4.30 0.14
N LEU A 153 13.93 -4.65 1.43
CA LEU A 153 14.68 -3.96 2.49
C LEU A 153 16.18 -4.04 2.28
N GLU A 154 16.69 -5.25 2.00
CA GLU A 154 18.12 -5.49 1.73
C GLU A 154 18.62 -4.65 0.57
N ARG A 155 17.88 -4.67 -0.55
CA ARG A 155 18.24 -3.93 -1.76
C ARG A 155 18.13 -2.43 -1.57
N LEU A 156 17.11 -1.96 -0.87
CA LEU A 156 16.90 -0.55 -0.60
C LEU A 156 18.02 0.01 0.29
N ALA A 157 18.42 -0.73 1.33
CA ALA A 157 19.51 -0.34 2.23
C ALA A 157 20.89 -0.28 1.55
N ALA A 158 21.05 -0.90 0.37
CA ALA A 158 22.29 -0.93 -0.40
C ALA A 158 22.41 0.18 -1.45
N VAL A 159 21.35 0.96 -1.69
CA VAL A 159 21.35 2.07 -2.67
C VAL A 159 22.30 3.18 -2.22
N LYS A 160 23.20 3.64 -3.09
CA LYS A 160 24.17 4.69 -2.73
C LYS A 160 23.81 6.05 -3.32
N GLY A 161 22.95 6.08 -4.34
CA GLY A 161 22.58 7.33 -5.01
C GLY A 161 23.74 7.93 -5.80
N THR A 162 24.61 7.07 -6.34
CA THR A 162 25.72 7.51 -7.17
C THR A 162 25.19 8.00 -8.50
N VAL A 163 25.31 9.29 -8.75
CA VAL A 163 25.14 9.84 -10.10
C VAL A 163 26.25 9.22 -10.95
N ASN A 164 25.93 8.29 -11.84
CA ASN A 164 26.85 7.93 -12.90
C ASN A 164 27.08 9.20 -13.72
N GLY A 165 28.22 9.83 -13.51
CA GLY A 165 28.62 11.02 -14.23
C GLY A 165 28.85 10.70 -15.70
N SER A 166 28.05 11.28 -16.58
CA SER A 166 28.44 12.05 -17.77
C SER A 166 27.20 12.58 -18.47
#